data_AF-A0A9Q4B209-F1
#
_entry.id   AF-A0A9Q4B209-F1
#
_cell.length_a   1.000
_cell.length_b   1.000
_cell.length_c   1.000
_cell.angle_alpha   90.00
_cell.angle_beta   90.00
_cell.angle_gamma   90.00
#
_symmetry.space_group_name_H-M   'P 1'
#
loop_
_entity.id
_entity.type
_entity.pdbx_description
1 polymer ?
#
loop_
_entity_poly.entity_id
_entity_poly.type
_entity_poly.pdbx_seq_one_letter_code
_entity_poly.pdbx_strand_id
1 'polypeptide(L)' 'MTDSQIKQLKDKVDDYRRFAFILIALSGFLMIGTVLPKQAVMSQGWLLAAVGGLLVLSVSLHGVAVKTQQLLLKEDD' A
#
# COMPACT_ATOMS: atom_id res chain seq x y z
N MET A 1 -10.39 -8.14 -25.21
CA MET A 1 -10.08 -6.73 -24.91
C MET A 1 -9.25 -6.15 -26.05
N THR A 2 -9.20 -4.84 -26.24
CA THR A 2 -8.24 -4.23 -27.18
C THR A 2 -6.87 -4.10 -26.51
N ASP A 3 -5.77 -4.18 -27.28
CA ASP A 3 -4.39 -4.11 -26.75
C ASP A 3 -4.13 -2.87 -25.87
N SER A 4 -4.81 -1.77 -26.16
CA SER A 4 -4.78 -0.54 -25.36
C SER A 4 -5.31 -0.74 -23.93
N GLN A 5 -6.36 -1.55 -23.75
CA GLN A 5 -6.93 -1.85 -22.44
C GLN A 5 -6.00 -2.73 -21.60
N ILE A 6 -5.37 -3.73 -22.23
CA ILE A 6 -4.40 -4.62 -21.57
C ILE A 6 -3.19 -3.82 -21.09
N LYS A 7 -2.66 -2.92 -21.93
CA LYS A 7 -1.56 -2.03 -21.56
C LYS A 7 -1.93 -1.12 -20.39
N GLN A 8 -3.12 -0.51 -20.41
CA GLN A 8 -3.59 0.34 -19.31
C GLN A 8 -3.72 -0.44 -17.99
N LEU A 9 -4.19 -1.69 -18.03
CA LEU A 9 -4.27 -2.52 -16.83
C LEU A 9 -2.87 -2.88 -16.30
N LYS A 10 -1.90 -3.20 -17.17
CA LYS A 10 -0.51 -3.45 -16.78
C LYS A 10 0.12 -2.22 -16.12
N ASP A 11 -0.04 -1.05 -16.73
CA ASP A 11 0.46 0.22 -16.18
C ASP A 11 -0.16 0.48 -14.78
N LYS A 12 -1.46 0.19 -14.60
CA LYS A 12 -2.17 0.36 -13.32
C LYS A 12 -1.69 -0.59 -12.23
N VAL A 13 -1.36 -1.83 -12.58
CA VAL A 13 -0.80 -2.81 -11.63
C VAL A 13 0.56 -2.33 -11.11
N ASP A 14 1.39 -1.79 -12.00
CA ASP A 14 2.71 -1.27 -11.64
C ASP A 14 2.62 -0.06 -10.71
N ASP A 15 1.65 0.82 -10.94
CA ASP A 15 1.33 1.94 -10.04
C ASP A 15 0.90 1.45 -8.65
N TYR A 16 -0.05 0.50 -8.56
CA TYR A 16 -0.47 -0.05 -7.27
C TYR A 16 0.69 -0.70 -6.51
N ARG A 17 1.59 -1.38 -7.22
CA ARG A 17 2.80 -1.99 -6.62
C ARG A 17 3.74 -0.92 -6.06
N ARG A 18 3.98 0.17 -6.81
CA ARG A 18 4.79 1.30 -6.34
C ARG A 18 4.16 1.97 -5.11
N PHE A 19 2.86 2.25 -5.13
CA PHE A 19 2.16 2.88 -4.00
C PHE A 19 2.20 2.00 -2.75
N ALA A 20 2.05 0.67 -2.88
CA ALA A 20 2.16 -0.25 -1.75
C ALA A 20 3.52 -0.16 -1.06
N PHE A 21 4.62 -0.14 -1.82
CA PHE A 21 5.97 0.04 -1.27
C PHE A 21 6.14 1.39 -0.57
N ILE A 22 5.66 2.48 -1.17
CA ILE A 22 5.72 3.82 -0.57
C ILE A 22 4.96 3.85 0.76
N LEU A 23 3.76 3.28 0.80
CA LEU A 23 2.94 3.19 2.01
C LEU A 23 3.61 2.37 3.12
N ILE A 24 4.24 1.23 2.77
CA ILE A 24 5.00 0.43 3.75
C ILE A 24 6.16 1.24 4.32
N ALA A 25 6.95 1.91 3.47
CA ALA A 25 8.08 2.72 3.90
C ALA A 25 7.64 3.88 4.81
N LEU A 26 6.57 4.59 4.44
CA LEU A 26 5.96 5.64 5.26
C LEU A 26 5.48 5.11 6.61
N SER A 27 4.81 3.95 6.62
CA SER A 27 4.29 3.34 7.83
C SER A 27 5.43 2.93 8.78
N GLY A 28 6.49 2.32 8.26
CA GLY A 28 7.69 1.99 9.03
C GLY A 28 8.38 3.23 9.59
N PHE A 29 8.53 4.28 8.80
CA PHE A 29 9.12 5.55 9.25
C PHE A 29 8.30 6.20 10.37
N LEU A 30 6.97 6.27 10.22
CA LEU A 30 6.08 6.81 11.24
C LEU A 30 6.08 5.97 12.52
N MET A 31 6.21 4.65 12.40
CA MET A 31 6.35 3.75 13.55
C MET A 31 7.64 4.02 14.34
N ILE A 32 8.76 4.30 13.68
CA ILE A 32 9.98 4.72 14.40
C ILE A 32 9.70 6.00 15.21
N GLY A 33 8.98 6.95 14.62
CA GLY A 33 8.56 8.18 15.29
C GLY A 33 7.59 7.99 16.48
N THR A 34 6.95 6.84 16.65
CA THR A 34 6.13 6.55 17.84
C THR A 34 6.98 6.00 18.99
N VAL A 35 8.04 5.25 18.68
CA VAL A 35 8.94 4.61 19.67
C VAL A 35 9.96 5.60 20.26
N LEU A 36 10.30 6.69 19.55
CA LEU A 36 11.20 7.71 20.08
C LEU A 36 10.61 8.38 21.35
N PRO A 37 11.39 8.48 22.45
CA PRO A 37 10.95 9.15 23.67
C PRO A 37 10.72 10.65 23.42
N LYS A 38 9.54 11.14 23.79
CA LYS A 38 9.12 12.53 23.58
C LYS A 38 8.95 13.22 24.93
N GLN A 39 9.39 14.47 25.03
CA GLN A 39 9.30 15.25 26.28
C GLN A 39 7.85 15.64 26.65
N ALA A 40 6.89 15.55 25.71
CA ALA A 40 5.50 15.93 25.93
C ALA A 40 4.56 14.71 26.03
N VAL A 41 3.81 14.64 27.13
CA VAL A 41 2.80 13.61 27.46
C VAL A 41 1.51 13.88 26.66
N MET A 42 1.56 13.80 25.34
CA MET A 42 0.35 13.78 24.52
C MET A 42 0.03 12.32 24.17
N SER A 43 -1.19 11.88 24.48
CA SER A 43 -1.65 10.50 24.23
C SER A 43 -1.37 10.08 22.78
N GLN A 44 -0.53 9.05 22.61
CA GLN A 44 -0.09 8.53 21.30
C GLN A 44 -1.08 7.59 20.62
N GLY A 45 -2.24 7.30 21.25
CA GLY A 45 -3.18 6.30 20.75
C GLY A 45 -3.66 6.57 19.32
N TRP A 46 -3.89 7.83 18.97
CA TRP A 46 -4.32 8.22 17.62
C TRP A 46 -3.23 8.03 16.56
N LEU A 47 -1.95 8.25 16.92
CA LEU A 47 -0.82 8.09 16.01
C LEU A 47 -0.57 6.60 15.70
N LEU A 48 -0.66 5.75 16.73
CA LEU A 48 -0.61 4.30 16.58
C LEU A 48 -1.78 3.79 15.72
N ALA A 49 -3.00 4.30 15.95
CA ALA A 49 -4.16 3.96 15.12
C ALA A 49 -3.99 4.40 13.66
N ALA A 50 -3.42 5.58 13.41
CA ALA A 50 -3.13 6.06 12.07
C ALA A 50 -2.08 5.20 11.34
N VAL A 51 -0.99 4.81 12.02
CA VAL A 51 0.03 3.91 11.46
C VAL A 51 -0.56 2.52 11.18
N GLY A 52 -1.36 1.98 12.11
CA GLY A 52 -2.08 0.72 11.90
C GLY A 52 -3.02 0.79 10.70
N GLY A 53 -3.76 1.90 10.56
CA GLY A 53 -4.64 2.15 9.42
C GLY A 53 -3.89 2.17 8.08
N LEU A 54 -2.75 2.86 8.02
CA LEU A 54 -1.90 2.90 6.83
C LEU A 54 -1.38 1.51 6.42
N LEU A 55 -1.00 0.69 7.40
CA LEU A 55 -0.57 -0.69 7.16
C LEU A 55 -1.69 -1.55 6.57
N VAL A 56 -2.90 -1.49 7.15
CA VAL A 56 -4.07 -2.22 6.63
C VAL A 56 -4.39 -1.80 5.20
N LEU A 57 -4.32 -0.50 4.92
CA LEU A 57 -4.60 0.06 3.60
C LEU A 57 -3.55 -0.38 2.57
N SER A 58 -2.28 -0.44 2.96
CA SER A 58 -1.21 -0.97 2.12
C SER A 58 -1.40 -2.44 1.76
N VAL A 59 -1.69 -3.29 2.75
CA VAL A 59 -1.96 -4.73 2.53
C VAL A 59 -3.18 -4.92 1.61
N SER A 60 -4.22 -4.12 1.80
CA SER A 60 -5.42 -4.16 0.96
C SER A 60 -5.12 -3.79 -0.50
N LEU A 61 -4.39 -2.69 -0.73
CA LEU A 61 -3.98 -2.27 -2.07
C LEU A 61 -3.07 -3.30 -2.74
N HIS A 62 -2.15 -3.90 -1.98
CA HIS A 62 -1.29 -4.97 -2.49
C HIS A 62 -2.12 -6.20 -2.91
N GLY A 63 -3.09 -6.60 -2.10
CA GLY A 63 -4.01 -7.70 -2.44
C GLY A 63 -4.84 -7.43 -3.69
N VAL A 64 -5.31 -6.19 -3.89
CA VAL A 64 -6.00 -5.78 -5.13
C VAL A 64 -5.06 -5.89 -6.33
N ALA A 65 -3.83 -5.37 -6.22
CA ALA A 65 -2.84 -5.43 -7.28
C ALA A 65 -2.55 -6.89 -7.71
N VAL A 66 -2.33 -7.79 -6.75
CA VAL A 66 -2.07 -9.21 -7.02
C VAL A 66 -3.25 -9.88 -7.73
N LYS A 67 -4.49 -9.59 -7.30
CA LYS A 67 -5.69 -10.13 -7.97
C LYS A 67 -5.82 -9.64 -9.42
N THR A 68 -5.59 -8.35 -9.66
CA THR A 68 -5.61 -7.80 -11.02
C THR A 68 -4.51 -8.42 -11.89
N GLN A 69 -3.33 -8.66 -11.33
CA GLN A 69 -2.22 -9.29 -12.02
C GLN A 69 -2.52 -10.76 -12.40
N GLN A 70 -3.21 -11.51 -11.53
CA GLN A 70 -3.67 -12.87 -11.82
C GLN A 70 -4.77 -12.91 -12.89
N LEU A 71 -5.67 -11.93 -12.93
CA LEU A 71 -6.70 -11.83 -13.96
C LEU A 71 -6.08 -11.57 -15.34
N LEU A 72 -5.09 -10.69 -15.43
CA LEU A 72 -4.36 -10.44 -16.67
C LEU A 72 -3.65 -11.68 -17.20
N LEU A 73 -2.99 -12.44 -16.32
CA LEU A 73 -2.31 -13.69 -16.71
C LEU A 73 -3.29 -14.75 -17.23
N LYS A 74 -4.49 -14.82 -16.67
CA LYS A 74 -5.54 -15.76 -17.11
C LYS A 74 -6.23 -15.37 -18.42
N GLU A 75 -6.16 -14.10 -18.82
CA GLU A 75 -6.67 -13.64 -20.13
C GLU A 75 -5.62 -13.74 -21.26
N ASP A 76 -4.33 -13.85 -20.91
CA ASP A 76 -3.23 -14.05 -21.86
C ASP A 76 -3.01 -15.55 -22.24
N ASP A 77 -3.65 -16.51 -21.52
CA ASP A 77 -3.70 -17.97 -21.81
C ASP A 77 -4.99 -18.37 -22.57
#